data_AF-A0AA41UQW1-F1
#
_entry.id   AF-A0AA41UQW1-F1
#
_cell.length_a   1.000
_cell.length_b   1.000
_cell.length_c   1.000
_cell.angle_alpha   90.00
_cell.angle_beta   90.00
_cell.angle_gamma   90.00
#
_symmetry.space_group_name_H-M   'P 1'
#
loop_
_entity.id
_entity.type
_entity.pdbx_description
1 polymer ?
#
loop_
_entity_poly.entity_id
_entity_poly.type
_entity_poly.pdbx_seq_one_letter_code
_entity_poly.pdbx_strand_id
1 'polypeptide(L)'
;MDDFLHNLRSGKLKQADRQNRSYGDQHKGGQRRNMPDRRKRDGENKEVCERLQAIKEILENLAATQKRLADAFIERNRTEARRNKAMEMMTESIYRLLFPDAENAGRLLAAASSAADPSQEASPPATEAPQAAAFVKPTDDASPTPSGEKMEEVPVAASQPSAEAVKDTGEDKVDKQEERQTADGGLSETDRDRLFAVIHQMRAEGNNWERIARHIAAQGYPTLSGKGIWRGVTVKNLYNKMAAPA
;
A
#
# COMPACT_ATOMS: atom_id res chain seq x y z
N MET A 1 23.57 -19.86 -17.08
CA MET A 1 23.34 -21.09 -17.88
C MET A 1 22.18 -21.93 -17.30
N ASP A 2 21.33 -21.34 -16.44
CA ASP A 2 20.25 -22.07 -15.74
C ASP A 2 18.85 -21.91 -16.37
N ASP A 3 18.68 -20.98 -17.30
CA ASP A 3 17.39 -20.76 -17.99
C ASP A 3 16.98 -21.94 -18.88
N PHE A 4 17.95 -22.71 -19.36
CA PHE A 4 17.69 -23.90 -20.18
C PHE A 4 17.03 -25.02 -19.37
N LEU A 5 17.42 -25.18 -18.10
CA LEU A 5 16.83 -26.18 -17.20
C LEU A 5 15.45 -25.76 -16.70
N HIS A 6 15.23 -24.45 -16.51
CA HIS A 6 13.88 -23.96 -16.16
C HIS A 6 12.88 -24.11 -17.30
N ASN A 7 13.30 -23.96 -18.56
CA ASN A 7 12.44 -24.23 -19.72
C ASN A 7 12.16 -25.74 -19.92
N LEU A 8 13.08 -26.63 -19.55
CA LEU A 8 12.82 -28.09 -19.56
C LEU A 8 11.85 -28.51 -18.45
N ARG A 9 11.95 -27.91 -17.26
CA ARG A 9 11.13 -28.31 -16.09
C ARG A 9 9.72 -27.70 -16.09
N SER A 10 9.53 -26.55 -16.72
CA SER A 10 8.22 -25.88 -16.76
C SER A 10 7.30 -26.39 -17.87
N GLY A 11 7.76 -27.27 -18.76
CA GLY A 11 6.93 -27.86 -19.82
C GLY A 11 6.30 -26.84 -20.78
N LYS A 12 6.74 -25.58 -20.74
CA LYS A 12 6.14 -24.45 -21.47
C LYS A 12 6.93 -24.12 -22.73
N LEU A 13 7.40 -25.16 -23.43
CA LEU A 13 7.79 -25.04 -24.82
C LEU A 13 6.50 -24.81 -25.62
N LYS A 14 6.06 -23.55 -25.65
CA LYS A 14 4.94 -23.09 -26.47
C LYS A 14 5.15 -23.65 -27.87
N GLN A 15 4.29 -24.59 -28.26
CA GLN A 15 4.14 -24.93 -29.66
C GLN A 15 3.87 -23.63 -30.38
N ALA A 16 4.72 -23.29 -31.36
CA ALA A 16 4.42 -22.24 -32.30
C ALA A 16 3.01 -22.52 -32.83
N ASP A 17 2.12 -21.56 -32.64
CA ASP A 17 0.73 -21.61 -33.07
C ASP A 17 0.74 -21.70 -34.60
N ARG A 18 0.85 -22.93 -35.10
CA ARG A 18 0.76 -23.31 -36.52
C ARG A 18 -0.71 -23.29 -36.94
N GLN A 19 -1.41 -22.18 -36.67
CA GLN A 19 -2.55 -21.74 -37.47
C GLN A 19 -2.03 -21.10 -38.76
N ASN A 20 -1.15 -21.76 -39.50
CA ASN A 20 -1.54 -22.51 -40.70
C ASN A 20 -3.03 -22.93 -40.77
N ARG A 21 -3.92 -21.99 -41.11
CA ARG A 21 -5.18 -22.33 -41.80
C ARG A 21 -5.57 -21.28 -42.86
N SER A 22 -5.15 -21.65 -44.07
CA SER A 22 -5.85 -21.53 -45.36
C SER A 22 -6.13 -20.13 -45.91
N TYR A 23 -5.15 -19.62 -46.65
CA TYR A 23 -5.40 -18.94 -47.90
C TYR A 23 -6.27 -19.86 -48.78
N GLY A 24 -7.53 -19.51 -48.99
CA GLY A 24 -8.39 -20.20 -49.93
C GLY A 24 -9.85 -20.22 -49.49
N ASP A 25 -10.52 -19.08 -49.61
CA ASP A 25 -11.77 -19.10 -50.37
C ASP A 25 -12.08 -17.72 -50.93
N GLN A 26 -11.99 -17.66 -52.25
CA GLN A 26 -12.06 -16.48 -53.09
C GLN A 26 -13.40 -16.53 -53.84
N HIS A 27 -14.52 -16.60 -53.12
CA HIS A 27 -15.84 -16.53 -53.72
C HIS A 27 -16.62 -15.29 -53.28
N LYS A 28 -16.48 -14.26 -54.12
CA LYS A 28 -17.47 -13.20 -54.33
C LYS A 28 -18.85 -13.82 -54.53
N GLY A 29 -19.84 -13.36 -53.79
CA GLY A 29 -21.24 -13.58 -54.14
C GLY A 29 -22.23 -12.99 -53.15
N GLY A 30 -22.90 -11.90 -53.54
CA GLY A 30 -24.23 -11.59 -53.00
C GLY A 30 -24.30 -10.48 -51.95
N GLN A 31 -24.01 -9.25 -52.38
CA GLN A 31 -24.43 -8.03 -51.70
C GLN A 31 -25.96 -7.89 -51.76
N ARG A 32 -26.72 -8.40 -50.78
CA ARG A 32 -28.11 -7.96 -50.53
C ARG A 32 -28.48 -7.98 -49.04
N ARG A 33 -28.86 -6.78 -48.58
CA ARG A 33 -29.54 -6.42 -47.32
C ARG A 33 -28.64 -6.34 -46.08
N ASN A 34 -28.16 -5.12 -45.84
CA ASN A 34 -27.79 -4.60 -44.53
C ASN A 34 -28.99 -4.71 -43.57
N MET A 35 -29.20 -5.91 -43.03
CA MET A 35 -29.93 -6.09 -41.79
C MET A 35 -29.02 -5.48 -40.72
N PRO A 36 -29.38 -4.38 -40.03
CA PRO A 36 -28.53 -3.83 -39.00
C PRO A 36 -28.33 -4.94 -37.96
N ASP A 37 -27.08 -5.37 -37.84
CA ASP A 37 -26.62 -6.48 -37.04
C ASP A 37 -26.90 -6.21 -35.56
N ARG A 38 -28.12 -6.54 -35.12
CA ARG A 38 -28.57 -6.43 -33.73
C ARG A 38 -27.92 -7.47 -32.81
N ARG A 39 -27.04 -8.34 -33.31
CA ARG A 39 -26.42 -9.43 -32.51
C ARG A 39 -25.04 -9.08 -31.95
N LYS A 40 -24.49 -7.92 -32.28
CA LYS A 40 -23.15 -7.52 -31.78
C LYS A 40 -23.16 -6.74 -30.45
N ARG A 41 -24.34 -6.42 -29.89
CA ARG A 41 -24.44 -5.59 -28.67
C ARG A 41 -24.24 -6.35 -27.35
N ASP A 42 -24.36 -7.68 -27.36
CA ASP A 42 -24.28 -8.48 -26.13
C ASP A 42 -22.84 -8.64 -25.61
N GLY A 43 -21.83 -8.52 -26.48
CA GLY A 43 -20.42 -8.62 -26.08
C GLY A 43 -19.94 -7.43 -25.22
N GLU A 44 -20.31 -6.21 -25.61
CA GLU A 44 -19.89 -4.98 -24.91
C GLU A 44 -20.51 -4.88 -23.51
N ASN A 45 -21.74 -5.36 -23.32
CA ASN A 45 -22.39 -5.35 -22.01
C ASN A 45 -21.66 -6.25 -21.01
N LYS A 46 -21.10 -7.38 -21.46
CA LYS A 46 -20.35 -8.29 -20.58
C LYS A 46 -19.06 -7.65 -20.06
N GLU A 47 -18.30 -7.00 -20.94
CA GLU A 47 -17.08 -6.29 -20.55
C GLU A 47 -17.40 -5.12 -19.59
N VAL A 48 -18.50 -4.41 -19.82
CA VAL A 48 -18.95 -3.34 -18.90
C VAL A 48 -19.30 -3.92 -17.54
N CYS A 49 -20.00 -5.06 -17.46
CA CYS A 49 -20.29 -5.72 -16.18
C CYS A 49 -19.03 -6.17 -15.45
N GLU A 50 -18.05 -6.76 -16.15
CA GLU A 50 -16.77 -7.16 -15.53
C GLU A 50 -15.99 -5.95 -15.01
N ARG A 51 -15.97 -4.84 -15.77
CA ARG A 51 -15.36 -3.58 -15.31
C ARG A 51 -16.06 -3.00 -14.09
N LEU A 52 -17.39 -3.01 -14.07
CA LEU A 52 -18.18 -2.54 -12.92
C LEU A 52 -17.92 -3.41 -11.67
N GLN A 53 -17.77 -4.72 -11.85
CA GLN A 53 -17.43 -5.63 -10.76
C GLN A 53 -16.03 -5.36 -10.22
N ALA A 54 -15.04 -5.13 -11.09
CA ALA A 54 -13.69 -4.75 -10.66
C ALA A 54 -13.68 -3.41 -9.89
N ILE A 55 -14.45 -2.42 -10.35
CA ILE A 55 -14.60 -1.14 -9.64
C ILE A 55 -15.24 -1.35 -8.26
N LYS A 56 -16.27 -2.20 -8.16
CA LYS A 56 -16.90 -2.55 -6.90
C LYS A 56 -15.90 -3.16 -5.91
N GLU A 57 -15.11 -4.13 -6.34
CA GLU A 57 -14.07 -4.77 -5.49
C GLU A 57 -13.01 -3.76 -5.02
N ILE A 58 -12.62 -2.81 -5.88
CA ILE A 58 -11.68 -1.74 -5.50
C ILE A 58 -12.30 -0.83 -4.43
N LEU A 59 -13.57 -0.46 -4.58
CA LEU A 59 -14.27 0.39 -3.61
C LEU A 59 -14.49 -0.33 -2.27
N GLU A 60 -14.82 -1.62 -2.28
CA GLU A 60 -14.92 -2.45 -1.07
C GLU A 60 -13.57 -2.56 -0.34
N ASN A 61 -12.49 -2.79 -1.09
CA ASN A 61 -11.14 -2.80 -0.54
C ASN A 61 -10.76 -1.44 0.05
N LEU A 62 -11.08 -0.34 -0.63
CA LEU A 62 -10.83 1.00 -0.13
C LEU A 62 -11.59 1.26 1.18
N ALA A 63 -12.89 0.92 1.24
CA ALA A 63 -13.70 1.04 2.45
C ALA A 63 -13.13 0.19 3.61
N ALA A 64 -12.69 -1.04 3.34
CA ALA A 64 -12.04 -1.89 4.33
C ALA A 64 -10.73 -1.29 4.85
N THR A 65 -9.92 -0.66 3.98
CA THR A 65 -8.69 0.03 4.42
C THR A 65 -8.97 1.26 5.27
N GLN A 66 -9.97 2.08 4.91
CA GLN A 66 -10.39 3.24 5.70
C GLN A 66 -10.91 2.82 7.08
N LYS A 67 -11.70 1.74 7.15
CA LYS A 67 -12.18 1.17 8.41
C LYS A 67 -11.01 0.73 9.31
N ARG A 68 -10.06 -0.03 8.77
CA ARG A 68 -8.85 -0.45 9.52
C ARG A 68 -8.04 0.73 10.04
N LEU A 69 -7.92 1.80 9.25
CA LEU A 69 -7.24 3.02 9.71
C LEU A 69 -8.00 3.68 10.87
N ALA A 70 -9.32 3.83 10.75
CA ALA A 70 -10.16 4.39 11.82
C ALA A 70 -10.05 3.57 13.12
N ASP A 71 -10.13 2.24 13.03
CA ASP A 71 -9.99 1.34 14.17
C ASP A 71 -8.60 1.48 14.84
N ALA A 72 -7.54 1.56 14.03
CA ALA A 72 -6.17 1.76 14.53
C ALA A 72 -6.00 3.11 15.26
N PHE A 73 -6.66 4.18 14.78
CA PHE A 73 -6.66 5.47 15.47
C PHE A 73 -7.40 5.40 16.81
N ILE A 74 -8.54 4.72 16.88
CA ILE A 74 -9.29 4.52 18.13
C ILE A 74 -8.44 3.73 19.13
N GLU A 75 -7.79 2.65 18.69
CA GLU A 75 -6.93 1.85 19.55
C GLU A 75 -5.75 2.67 20.09
N ARG A 76 -5.08 3.44 19.21
CA ARG A 76 -4.01 4.36 19.60
C ARG A 76 -4.47 5.35 20.66
N ASN A 77 -5.59 6.05 20.45
CA ASN A 77 -6.12 7.00 21.41
C ASN A 77 -6.44 6.33 22.76
N ARG A 78 -6.90 5.07 22.74
CA ARG A 78 -7.14 4.29 23.96
C ARG A 78 -5.84 3.91 24.68
N THR A 79 -4.76 3.63 23.97
CA THR A 79 -3.44 3.40 24.58
C THR A 79 -2.86 4.68 25.17
N GLU A 80 -2.99 5.81 24.46
CA GLU A 80 -2.56 7.12 24.93
C GLU A 80 -3.34 7.56 26.16
N ALA A 81 -4.66 7.37 26.19
CA ALA A 81 -5.49 7.65 27.37
C ALA A 81 -5.05 6.84 28.61
N ARG A 82 -4.70 5.56 28.43
CA ARG A 82 -4.16 4.72 29.52
C ARG A 82 -2.80 5.21 30.00
N ARG A 83 -1.94 5.61 29.07
CA ARG A 83 -0.62 6.19 29.39
C ARG A 83 -0.77 7.50 30.18
N ASN A 84 -1.66 8.38 29.75
CA ASN A 84 -1.90 9.65 30.44
C ASN A 84 -2.42 9.43 31.86
N LYS A 85 -3.36 8.50 32.05
CA LYS A 85 -3.84 8.11 33.38
C LYS A 85 -2.73 7.55 34.28
N ALA A 86 -1.81 6.75 33.73
CA ALA A 86 -0.66 6.26 34.49
C ALA A 86 0.29 7.40 34.90
N MET A 87 0.52 8.36 34.00
CA MET A 87 1.32 9.55 34.31
C MET A 87 0.67 10.43 35.37
N GLU A 88 -0.65 10.58 35.34
CA GLU A 88 -1.42 11.29 36.38
C GLU A 88 -1.22 10.64 37.75
N MET A 89 -1.42 9.32 37.86
CA MET A 89 -1.22 8.59 39.13
C MET A 89 0.22 8.69 39.65
N MET A 90 1.23 8.63 38.78
CA MET A 90 2.63 8.83 39.20
C MET A 90 2.86 10.26 39.72
N THR A 91 2.29 11.25 39.05
CA THR A 91 2.42 12.65 39.45
C THR A 91 1.74 12.91 40.79
N GLU A 92 0.53 12.37 41.00
CA GLU A 92 -0.16 12.41 42.29
C GLU A 92 0.67 11.75 43.40
N SER A 93 1.26 10.58 43.13
CA SER A 93 2.13 9.90 44.09
C SER A 93 3.34 10.73 44.47
N ILE A 94 4.00 11.37 43.49
CA ILE A 94 5.16 12.24 43.74
C ILE A 94 4.72 13.47 44.55
N TYR A 95 3.59 14.09 44.19
CA TYR A 95 3.10 15.25 44.89
C TYR A 95 2.77 14.95 46.35
N ARG A 96 2.17 13.79 46.62
CA ARG A 96 1.88 13.33 47.99
C ARG A 96 3.16 13.09 48.81
N LEU A 97 4.24 12.63 48.18
CA LEU A 97 5.53 12.46 48.84
C LEU A 97 6.19 13.80 49.18
N LEU A 98 6.03 14.80 48.31
CA LEU A 98 6.61 16.14 48.49
C LEU A 98 5.82 17.01 49.48
N PHE A 99 4.50 16.82 49.54
CA PHE A 99 3.58 17.64 50.33
C PHE A 99 2.64 16.76 51.16
N PRO A 100 3.13 16.17 52.27
CA PRO A 100 2.35 15.22 53.07
C PRO A 100 1.08 15.83 53.69
N ASP A 101 1.09 17.14 53.95
CA ASP A 101 -0.05 17.85 54.57
C ASP A 101 -1.10 18.34 53.55
N ALA A 102 -0.85 18.16 52.25
CA ALA A 102 -1.77 18.60 51.21
C ALA A 102 -2.86 17.55 50.94
N GLU A 103 -3.90 17.51 51.79
CA GLU A 103 -5.07 16.62 51.62
C GLU A 103 -5.82 16.83 50.28
N ASN A 104 -5.57 17.94 49.57
CA ASN A 104 -6.25 18.32 48.32
C ASN A 104 -5.35 18.30 47.06
N ALA A 105 -4.27 17.50 47.05
CA ALA A 105 -3.35 17.38 45.92
C ALA A 105 -4.03 17.13 44.56
N GLY A 106 -5.05 16.25 44.53
CA GLY A 106 -5.79 15.93 43.31
C GLY A 106 -6.57 17.11 42.72
N ARG A 107 -7.01 18.05 43.56
CA ARG A 107 -7.82 19.20 43.11
C ARG A 107 -6.96 20.29 42.45
N LEU A 108 -5.73 20.47 42.92
CA LEU A 108 -4.76 21.39 42.31
C LEU A 108 -4.24 20.84 40.97
N LEU A 109 -4.00 19.53 40.88
CA LEU A 109 -3.54 18.91 39.64
C LEU A 109 -4.64 18.91 38.57
N ALA A 110 -5.89 18.64 38.94
CA ALA A 110 -7.03 18.74 38.04
C ALA A 110 -7.23 20.17 37.50
N ALA A 111 -7.02 21.20 38.33
CA ALA A 111 -7.06 22.60 37.91
C ALA A 111 -5.92 22.94 36.93
N ALA A 112 -4.70 22.41 37.17
CA ALA A 112 -3.56 22.60 36.28
C ALA A 112 -3.73 21.88 34.93
N SER A 113 -4.29 20.66 34.92
CA SER A 113 -4.55 19.91 33.69
C SER A 113 -5.69 20.54 32.88
N SER A 114 -6.67 21.19 33.51
CA SER A 114 -7.73 21.93 32.82
C SER A 114 -7.23 23.24 32.18
N ALA A 115 -6.12 23.80 32.67
CA ALA A 115 -5.53 25.03 32.14
C ALA A 115 -4.54 24.78 30.97
N ALA A 116 -4.12 23.52 30.78
CA ALA A 116 -3.06 23.14 29.84
C ALA A 116 -3.58 22.30 28.65
N ASP A 117 -4.80 22.57 28.17
CA ASP A 117 -5.27 22.05 26.88
C ASP A 117 -5.02 23.09 25.76
N PRO A 118 -3.81 23.18 25.19
CA PRO A 118 -3.53 24.04 24.04
C PRO A 118 -4.19 23.54 22.74
N SER A 119 -4.99 22.47 22.79
CA SER A 119 -5.62 21.88 21.60
C SER A 119 -6.83 22.67 21.07
N GLN A 120 -7.24 23.76 21.73
CA GLN A 120 -8.26 24.65 21.21
C GLN A 120 -7.76 25.66 20.16
N GLU A 121 -6.45 25.77 19.89
CA GLU A 121 -5.91 26.82 18.99
C GLU A 121 -5.39 26.31 17.62
N ALA A 122 -5.96 25.22 17.11
CA ALA A 122 -5.79 24.87 15.69
C ALA A 122 -6.96 24.01 15.20
N SER A 123 -8.18 24.57 15.25
CA SER A 123 -9.12 24.22 14.19
C SER A 123 -8.45 24.63 12.88
N PRO A 124 -8.16 23.70 11.95
CA PRO A 124 -7.71 24.11 10.62
C PRO A 124 -8.76 25.09 10.07
N PRO A 125 -8.35 26.18 9.38
CA PRO A 125 -9.30 27.06 8.74
C PRO A 125 -10.18 26.20 7.86
N ALA A 126 -11.49 26.27 8.12
CA ALA A 126 -12.51 25.67 7.27
C ALA A 126 -12.20 26.11 5.83
N THR A 127 -11.60 25.21 5.06
CA THR A 127 -11.49 25.40 3.63
C THR A 127 -12.92 25.32 3.14
N GLU A 128 -13.45 26.48 2.78
CA GLU A 128 -14.77 26.65 2.19
C GLU A 128 -14.94 25.58 1.11
N ALA A 129 -15.80 24.60 1.40
CA ALA A 129 -16.30 23.70 0.39
C ALA A 129 -17.08 24.56 -0.62
N PRO A 130 -16.85 24.40 -1.94
CA PRO A 130 -17.69 25.04 -2.93
C PRO A 130 -19.13 24.58 -2.73
N GLN A 131 -20.04 25.55 -2.61
CA GLN A 131 -21.47 25.35 -2.61
C GLN A 131 -21.88 24.61 -3.89
N ALA A 132 -22.09 23.31 -3.79
CA ALA A 132 -22.73 22.51 -4.83
C ALA A 132 -24.09 22.06 -4.32
N ALA A 133 -25.11 22.74 -4.84
CA ALA A 133 -26.48 22.31 -5.08
C ALA A 133 -27.17 21.42 -4.03
N ALA A 134 -28.26 21.99 -3.51
CA ALA A 134 -29.33 21.31 -2.80
C ALA A 134 -29.71 19.96 -3.44
N PHE A 135 -29.36 18.87 -2.77
CA PHE A 135 -29.96 17.55 -3.01
C PHE A 135 -31.07 17.32 -2.00
N VAL A 136 -32.28 17.24 -2.53
CA VAL A 136 -33.54 16.99 -1.85
C VAL A 136 -33.51 15.62 -1.17
N LYS A 137 -33.86 15.57 0.12
CA LYS A 137 -34.15 14.33 0.84
C LYS A 137 -35.41 13.68 0.27
N PRO A 138 -35.44 12.36 0.02
CA PRO A 138 -36.63 11.56 0.23
C PRO A 138 -36.58 11.03 1.67
N THR A 139 -37.60 11.41 2.44
CA THR A 139 -38.04 10.72 3.66
C THR A 139 -38.65 9.36 3.31
N ASP A 140 -38.84 8.58 4.37
CA ASP A 140 -39.61 7.34 4.50
C ASP A 140 -38.75 6.07 4.42
N ASP A 141 -38.38 5.49 5.56
CA ASP A 141 -39.22 4.66 6.45
C ASP A 141 -39.14 3.18 6.02
N ALA A 142 -38.32 2.42 6.75
CA ALA A 142 -38.50 1.00 7.05
C ALA A 142 -37.23 0.43 7.74
N SER A 143 -37.34 0.20 9.04
CA SER A 143 -36.65 -0.92 9.70
C SER A 143 -37.12 -2.24 9.05
N PRO A 144 -36.26 -3.28 8.95
CA PRO A 144 -36.27 -4.27 10.05
C PRO A 144 -34.93 -4.97 10.36
N THR A 145 -34.76 -5.21 11.66
CA THR A 145 -34.35 -6.45 12.37
C THR A 145 -33.05 -7.21 11.98
N PRO A 146 -32.17 -7.51 12.98
CA PRO A 146 -31.04 -8.42 12.82
C PRO A 146 -31.46 -9.87 13.08
N SER A 147 -31.12 -10.78 12.17
CA SER A 147 -31.16 -12.23 12.42
C SER A 147 -29.90 -12.84 11.84
N GLY A 148 -29.22 -13.61 12.70
CA GLY A 148 -27.88 -14.08 12.48
C GLY A 148 -27.76 -15.18 11.44
N GLU A 149 -26.53 -15.35 10.97
CA GLU A 149 -26.10 -16.58 10.31
C GLU A 149 -24.62 -16.83 10.63
N LYS A 150 -24.40 -17.95 11.31
CA LYS A 150 -23.14 -18.69 11.37
C LYS A 150 -22.86 -19.23 9.97
N MET A 151 -21.61 -19.12 9.51
CA MET A 151 -20.91 -19.98 8.55
C MET A 151 -19.66 -19.19 8.12
N GLU A 152 -18.48 -19.72 7.84
CA GLU A 152 -17.85 -21.03 7.92
C GLU A 152 -16.38 -20.73 7.51
N GLU A 153 -15.40 -21.33 8.17
CA GLU A 153 -14.01 -21.27 7.72
C GLU A 153 -13.85 -22.03 6.40
N VAL A 154 -13.30 -21.39 5.36
CA VAL A 154 -12.56 -22.09 4.29
C VAL A 154 -11.40 -21.21 3.79
N PRO A 155 -10.17 -21.75 3.65
CA PRO A 155 -8.99 -21.02 3.20
C PRO A 155 -8.92 -20.96 1.66
N VAL A 156 -8.01 -20.16 1.09
CA VAL A 156 -7.17 -20.46 -0.10
C VAL A 156 -6.83 -19.21 -0.95
N ALA A 157 -5.55 -19.18 -1.33
CA ALA A 157 -4.92 -18.54 -2.50
C ALA A 157 -4.68 -17.01 -2.51
N ALA A 158 -3.41 -16.68 -2.28
CA ALA A 158 -2.78 -15.44 -2.68
C ALA A 158 -2.77 -15.28 -4.22
N SER A 159 -3.38 -14.21 -4.71
CA SER A 159 -3.23 -13.73 -6.09
C SER A 159 -2.40 -12.46 -6.11
N GLN A 160 -1.25 -12.53 -6.78
CA GLN A 160 -0.36 -11.39 -7.07
C GLN A 160 -0.92 -10.58 -8.26
N PRO A 161 -0.86 -9.24 -8.25
CA PRO A 161 -1.07 -8.45 -9.46
C PRO A 161 0.19 -8.41 -10.33
N SER A 162 -0.01 -8.79 -11.59
CA SER A 162 0.97 -8.83 -12.69
C SER A 162 1.24 -7.41 -13.21
N ALA A 163 2.50 -6.97 -13.18
CA ALA A 163 2.93 -5.69 -13.72
C ALA A 163 3.35 -5.84 -15.19
N GLU A 164 2.85 -4.92 -16.01
CA GLU A 164 3.01 -4.84 -17.46
C GLU A 164 4.46 -4.60 -17.92
N ALA A 165 4.79 -5.22 -19.04
CA ALA A 165 6.07 -5.11 -19.73
C ALA A 165 6.12 -3.84 -20.60
N VAL A 166 7.08 -2.96 -20.32
CA VAL A 166 7.49 -1.88 -21.23
C VAL A 166 8.54 -2.43 -22.18
N LYS A 167 8.29 -2.22 -23.47
CA LYS A 167 9.08 -2.62 -24.63
C LYS A 167 10.51 -2.09 -24.57
N ASP A 168 11.43 -3.01 -24.80
CA ASP A 168 12.83 -2.83 -25.13
C ASP A 168 12.98 -2.37 -26.59
N THR A 169 13.76 -1.29 -26.81
CA THR A 169 14.09 -0.77 -28.14
C THR A 169 15.57 -0.44 -28.16
N GLY A 170 16.30 -1.13 -29.02
CA GLY A 170 17.40 -0.56 -29.81
C GLY A 170 18.73 -0.38 -29.09
N GLU A 171 19.61 -1.34 -29.31
CA GLU A 171 21.05 -1.18 -29.26
C GLU A 171 21.51 0.06 -30.05
N ASP A 172 22.34 0.91 -29.45
CA ASP A 172 23.36 1.62 -30.22
C ASP A 172 24.62 1.83 -29.36
N LYS A 173 25.72 1.19 -29.80
CA LYS A 173 27.04 1.28 -29.21
C LYS A 173 27.70 2.56 -29.70
N VAL A 174 27.95 3.50 -28.81
CA VAL A 174 28.93 4.56 -29.04
C VAL A 174 29.89 4.60 -27.85
N ASP A 175 31.10 4.10 -28.10
CA ASP A 175 32.27 4.30 -27.26
C ASP A 175 32.52 5.79 -27.09
N LYS A 176 32.35 6.28 -25.86
CA LYS A 176 32.82 7.61 -25.44
C LYS A 176 33.35 7.52 -24.03
N GLN A 177 34.55 6.95 -23.91
CA GLN A 177 35.47 7.26 -22.82
C GLN A 177 35.92 8.70 -22.99
N GLU A 178 35.54 9.57 -22.04
CA GLU A 178 36.40 10.62 -21.49
C GLU A 178 35.62 11.38 -20.40
N GLU A 179 36.21 11.38 -19.20
CA GLU A 179 36.05 12.35 -18.12
C GLU A 179 34.63 12.83 -17.79
N ARG A 180 33.89 12.02 -17.02
CA ARG A 180 32.92 12.54 -16.06
C ARG A 180 33.41 12.23 -14.67
N GLN A 181 33.87 13.28 -14.00
CA GLN A 181 34.01 13.33 -12.55
C GLN A 181 32.78 12.69 -11.92
N THR A 182 32.99 11.56 -11.26
CA THR A 182 32.00 10.80 -10.52
C THR A 182 31.51 11.68 -9.39
N ALA A 183 30.36 12.34 -9.58
CA ALA A 183 29.49 12.70 -8.48
C ALA A 183 29.11 11.37 -7.82
N ASP A 184 29.91 10.98 -6.83
CA ASP A 184 29.84 9.76 -6.07
C ASP A 184 28.57 9.80 -5.22
N GLY A 185 27.42 9.64 -5.87
CA GLY A 185 26.10 9.53 -5.24
C GLY A 185 25.92 8.17 -4.55
N GLY A 186 27.00 7.43 -4.34
CA GLY A 186 27.02 6.23 -3.51
C GLY A 186 26.83 6.61 -2.05
N LEU A 187 26.01 5.84 -1.34
CA LEU A 187 25.91 5.90 0.12
C LEU A 187 27.31 5.80 0.74
N SER A 188 27.62 6.72 1.65
CA SER A 188 28.82 6.67 2.48
C SER A 188 28.87 5.35 3.27
N GLU A 189 30.07 4.89 3.61
CA GLU A 189 30.23 3.64 4.37
C GLU A 189 29.53 3.68 5.73
N THR A 190 29.57 4.83 6.41
CA THR A 190 28.86 5.05 7.67
C THR A 190 27.34 5.01 7.51
N ASP A 191 26.80 5.53 6.40
CA ASP A 191 25.36 5.43 6.12
C ASP A 191 24.95 3.99 5.80
N ARG A 192 25.83 3.19 5.18
CA ARG A 192 25.57 1.76 4.92
C ARG A 192 25.47 0.97 6.21
N ASP A 193 26.35 1.23 7.18
CA ASP A 193 26.31 0.56 8.48
C ASP A 193 25.03 0.90 9.26
N ARG A 194 24.63 2.18 9.26
CA ARG A 194 23.35 2.62 9.85
C ARG A 194 22.15 1.96 9.17
N LEU A 195 22.15 1.93 7.85
CA LEU A 195 21.10 1.27 7.07
C LEU A 195 21.01 -0.22 7.42
N PHE A 196 22.15 -0.88 7.60
CA PHE A 196 22.21 -2.28 7.97
C PHE A 196 21.64 -2.53 9.37
N ALA A 197 21.98 -1.69 10.36
CA ALA A 197 21.40 -1.77 11.70
C ALA A 197 19.86 -1.67 11.66
N VAL A 198 19.33 -0.72 10.87
CA VAL A 198 17.88 -0.56 10.68
C VAL A 198 17.26 -1.79 10.00
N ILE A 199 17.87 -2.30 8.93
CA ILE A 199 17.38 -3.51 8.24
C ILE A 199 17.37 -4.70 9.19
N HIS A 200 18.44 -4.90 9.98
CA HIS A 200 18.54 -5.99 10.94
C HIS A 200 17.47 -5.89 12.03
N GLN A 201 17.28 -4.70 12.60
CA GLN A 201 16.23 -4.44 13.59
C GLN A 201 14.85 -4.76 13.02
N MET A 202 14.49 -4.20 11.87
CA MET A 202 13.17 -4.44 11.28
C MET A 202 12.95 -5.91 10.88
N ARG A 203 14.02 -6.65 10.53
CA ARG A 203 13.93 -8.09 10.27
C ARG A 203 13.76 -8.91 11.55
N ALA A 204 14.41 -8.52 12.65
CA ALA A 204 14.18 -9.14 13.96
C ALA A 204 12.73 -8.96 14.44
N GLU A 205 12.11 -7.82 14.11
CA GLU A 205 10.69 -7.54 14.33
C GLU A 205 9.74 -8.30 13.38
N GLY A 206 10.25 -9.06 12.41
CA GLY A 206 9.44 -9.84 11.47
C GLY A 206 8.86 -9.04 10.29
N ASN A 207 9.36 -7.83 10.01
CA ASN A 207 8.85 -7.04 8.88
C ASN A 207 9.20 -7.66 7.52
N ASN A 208 8.27 -7.54 6.56
CA ASN A 208 8.50 -7.92 5.17
C ASN A 208 9.48 -6.94 4.48
N TRP A 209 10.28 -7.43 3.54
CA TRP A 209 11.26 -6.67 2.77
C TRP A 209 10.69 -5.43 2.08
N GLU A 210 9.46 -5.49 1.56
CA GLU A 210 8.80 -4.32 0.96
C GLU A 210 8.48 -3.23 1.98
N ARG A 211 8.13 -3.60 3.21
CA ARG A 211 7.88 -2.64 4.30
C ARG A 211 9.17 -1.95 4.72
N ILE A 212 10.27 -2.71 4.78
CA ILE A 212 11.60 -2.19 5.09
C ILE A 212 12.06 -1.23 3.98
N ALA A 213 11.88 -1.60 2.72
CA ALA A 213 12.22 -0.74 1.58
C ALA A 213 11.47 0.61 1.62
N ARG A 214 10.16 0.59 1.92
CA ARG A 214 9.37 1.82 2.08
C ARG A 214 9.83 2.66 3.26
N HIS A 215 10.18 2.03 4.38
CA HIS A 215 10.67 2.73 5.56
C HIS A 215 11.99 3.46 5.27
N ILE A 216 12.94 2.77 4.61
CA ILE A 216 14.22 3.33 4.19
C ILE A 216 14.02 4.48 3.18
N ALA A 217 13.12 4.30 2.20
CA ALA A 217 12.80 5.35 1.24
C ALA A 217 12.17 6.58 1.92
N ALA A 218 11.30 6.38 2.91
CA ALA A 218 10.69 7.45 3.69
C ALA A 218 11.70 8.23 4.55
N GLN A 219 12.79 7.57 4.97
CA GLN A 219 13.91 8.22 5.68
C GLN A 219 14.84 9.00 4.75
N GLY A 220 14.63 8.94 3.42
CA GLY A 220 15.40 9.70 2.45
C GLY A 220 16.76 9.11 2.10
N TYR A 221 17.03 7.84 2.43
CA TYR A 221 18.28 7.19 2.05
C TYR A 221 18.33 6.95 0.53
N PRO A 222 19.37 7.43 -0.19
CA PRO A 222 19.53 7.11 -1.59
C PRO A 222 19.80 5.61 -1.79
N THR A 223 19.51 5.07 -2.98
CA THR A 223 19.84 3.67 -3.28
C THR A 223 21.35 3.50 -3.45
N LEU A 224 21.86 2.26 -3.38
CA LEU A 224 23.29 1.97 -3.61
C LEU A 224 23.81 2.47 -4.98
N SER A 225 22.93 2.52 -5.98
CA SER A 225 23.24 3.03 -7.32
C SER A 225 23.08 4.56 -7.43
N GLY A 226 22.62 5.23 -6.37
CA GLY A 226 22.25 6.65 -6.38
C GLY A 226 21.02 6.96 -7.25
N LYS A 227 20.35 5.94 -7.80
CA LYS A 227 19.24 6.09 -8.76
C LYS A 227 18.10 5.13 -8.42
N GLY A 228 16.87 5.64 -8.46
CA GLY A 228 15.65 4.86 -8.30
C GLY A 228 15.13 4.74 -6.87
N ILE A 229 14.09 3.91 -6.72
CA ILE A 229 13.35 3.70 -5.46
C ILE A 229 13.80 2.37 -4.84
N TRP A 230 13.87 2.30 -3.51
CA TRP A 230 14.10 1.07 -2.78
C TRP A 230 13.00 0.04 -3.07
N ARG A 231 13.42 -1.16 -3.48
CA ARG A 231 12.54 -2.33 -3.66
C ARG A 231 12.91 -3.42 -2.66
N GLY A 232 11.96 -4.25 -2.24
CA GLY A 232 12.21 -5.31 -1.26
C GLY A 232 13.32 -6.29 -1.69
N VAL A 233 13.39 -6.61 -2.99
CA VAL A 233 14.45 -7.48 -3.55
C VAL A 233 15.84 -6.87 -3.34
N THR A 234 15.98 -5.56 -3.53
CA THR A 234 17.26 -4.85 -3.35
C THR A 234 17.72 -4.89 -1.89
N VAL A 235 16.80 -4.67 -0.95
CA VAL A 235 17.08 -4.75 0.49
C VAL A 235 17.51 -6.16 0.89
N LYS A 236 16.80 -7.19 0.40
CA LYS A 236 17.15 -8.60 0.66
C LYS A 236 18.55 -8.95 0.13
N ASN A 237 18.87 -8.52 -1.09
CA ASN A 237 20.19 -8.75 -1.68
C ASN A 237 21.31 -8.06 -0.89
N LEU A 238 21.07 -6.83 -0.43
CA LEU A 238 22.01 -6.09 0.43
C LEU A 238 22.23 -6.84 1.75
N TYR A 239 21.15 -7.26 2.42
CA TYR A 239 21.25 -8.02 3.67
C TYR A 239 22.05 -9.32 3.51
N ASN A 240 21.75 -10.09 2.45
CA ASN A 240 22.47 -11.34 2.18
C ASN A 240 23.96 -11.12 1.90
N LYS A 241 24.32 -10.05 1.19
CA LYS A 241 25.72 -9.72 0.90
C LYS A 241 26.52 -9.39 2.16
N MET A 242 25.89 -8.77 3.15
CA MET A 242 26.53 -8.39 4.41
C MET A 242 26.51 -9.51 5.45
N ALA A 243 25.52 -10.41 5.38
CA ALA A 243 25.43 -11.58 6.26
C ALA A 243 26.37 -12.71 5.83
N ALA A 244 26.81 -12.74 4.57
CA ALA A 244 27.86 -13.64 4.13
C ALA A 244 29.20 -13.13 4.69
N PRO A 245 29.90 -13.89 5.56
CA PRO A 245 31.27 -13.55 5.91
C PRO A 245 32.10 -13.55 4.63
N ALA A 246 32.82 -12.45 4.40
CA ALA A 246 33.73 -12.28 3.27
C ALA A 246 34.89 -13.30 3.29
#